data_AF-A0A924LMY8-F1
#
_entry.id   AF-A0A924LMY8-F1
#
_cell.length_a   1.000
_cell.length_b   1.000
_cell.length_c   1.000
_cell.angle_alpha   90.00
_cell.angle_beta   90.00
_cell.angle_gamma   90.00
#
_symmetry.space_group_name_H-M   'P 1'
#
loop_
_entity.id
_entity.type
_entity.pdbx_description
1 polymer ?
#
loop_
_entity_poly.entity_id
_entity_poly.type
_entity_poly.pdbx_seq_one_letter_code
_entity_poly.pdbx_strand_id
1 'polypeptide(L)'
;AIAPVFAGINLEDISAPRCFEIEQRLRDELDIPVFHDDQHGTAILTLLLHAGAHDVVVCDKDGVVEPARPDVAGDPTSALGRVATSTNPRGVTGTLRGALAGADVFIGVSAPGILTGDDIATMGTGAVVFAMANPDPEVDPIAAAAHATVVATGRSDFANQINNVLAFPGVFRGLLDAQSRSIGVEVLLAAARALAAVVSDDELNAAYIIPSVFHPDVTKVVAAAVERAATGSRDPQ
;
A
#
# COMPACT_ATOMS: atom_id res chain seq x y z
N ALA A 1 13.77 -2.95 -27.15
CA ALA A 1 15.06 -3.60 -27.49
C ALA A 1 15.47 -4.66 -26.48
N ILE A 2 15.31 -4.44 -25.16
CA ILE A 2 15.71 -5.44 -24.14
C ILE A 2 14.59 -6.41 -23.70
N ALA A 3 13.32 -6.09 -23.97
CA ALA A 3 12.19 -6.94 -23.54
C ALA A 3 12.25 -8.42 -23.96
N PRO A 4 12.75 -8.82 -25.15
CA PRO A 4 12.77 -10.24 -25.54
C PRO A 4 13.59 -11.16 -24.63
N VAL A 5 14.46 -10.63 -23.77
CA VAL A 5 15.23 -11.42 -22.80
C VAL A 5 14.63 -11.40 -21.38
N PHE A 6 13.56 -10.63 -21.15
CA PHE A 6 12.91 -10.51 -19.85
C PHE A 6 11.47 -11.02 -19.90
N ALA A 7 11.02 -11.62 -18.81
CA ALA A 7 9.65 -12.14 -18.65
C ALA A 7 8.76 -11.22 -17.79
N GLY A 8 9.30 -10.10 -17.33
CA GLY A 8 8.59 -9.04 -16.59
C GLY A 8 9.53 -7.86 -16.33
N ILE A 9 8.97 -6.69 -16.04
CA ILE A 9 9.70 -5.45 -15.74
C ILE A 9 9.26 -4.91 -14.37
N ASN A 10 10.23 -4.73 -13.46
CA ASN A 10 10.06 -3.91 -12.25
C ASN A 10 10.59 -2.51 -12.53
N LEU A 11 9.79 -1.49 -12.29
CA LEU A 11 10.22 -0.09 -12.27
C LEU A 11 10.46 0.34 -10.83
N GLU A 12 11.61 0.98 -10.59
CA GLU A 12 12.08 1.41 -9.28
C GLU A 12 12.82 2.75 -9.46
N ASP A 13 12.74 3.61 -8.44
CA ASP A 13 13.40 4.91 -8.32
C ASP A 13 13.14 5.89 -9.48
N ILE A 14 11.92 5.88 -10.04
CA ILE A 14 11.49 6.85 -11.05
C ILE A 14 10.54 7.86 -10.43
N SER A 15 10.92 9.14 -10.43
CA SER A 15 10.10 10.21 -9.85
C SER A 15 8.83 10.50 -10.67
N ALA A 16 7.74 10.85 -9.98
CA ALA A 16 6.56 11.44 -10.62
C ALA A 16 6.88 12.79 -11.30
N PRO A 17 6.21 13.16 -12.41
CA PRO A 17 5.16 12.39 -13.08
C PRO A 17 5.72 11.36 -14.09
N ARG A 18 7.02 11.35 -14.33
CA ARG A 18 7.68 10.55 -15.39
C ARG A 18 7.46 9.04 -15.21
N CYS A 19 7.37 8.55 -13.98
CA CYS A 19 7.08 7.15 -13.72
C CYS A 19 5.76 6.67 -14.33
N PHE A 20 4.71 7.49 -14.27
CA PHE A 20 3.39 7.14 -14.83
C PHE A 20 3.43 7.05 -16.35
N GLU A 21 4.10 7.99 -17.03
CA GLU A 21 4.25 7.96 -18.49
C GLU A 21 5.06 6.72 -18.92
N ILE A 22 6.18 6.46 -18.24
CA ILE A 22 7.04 5.31 -18.55
C ILE A 22 6.28 4.00 -18.34
N GLU A 23 5.62 3.84 -17.19
CA GLU A 23 4.85 2.64 -16.89
C GLU A 23 3.75 2.41 -17.92
N GLN A 24 2.96 3.44 -18.24
CA GLN A 24 1.88 3.35 -19.21
C GLN A 24 2.41 2.94 -20.58
N ARG A 25 3.47 3.61 -21.07
CA ARG A 25 4.08 3.28 -22.35
C ARG A 25 4.63 1.86 -22.39
N LEU A 26 5.27 1.40 -21.31
CA LEU A 26 5.77 0.03 -21.23
C LEU A 26 4.63 -0.99 -21.20
N ARG A 27 3.51 -0.71 -20.50
CA ARG A 27 2.32 -1.56 -20.53
C ARG A 27 1.68 -1.62 -21.92
N ASP A 28 1.70 -0.53 -22.67
CA ASP A 28 1.15 -0.46 -24.03
C ASP A 28 2.07 -1.11 -25.08
N GLU A 29 3.39 -1.01 -24.90
CA GLU A 29 4.40 -1.52 -25.83
C GLU A 29 4.80 -2.97 -25.56
N LEU A 30 4.56 -3.51 -24.35
CA LEU A 30 5.03 -4.83 -23.92
C LEU A 30 3.89 -5.81 -23.60
N ASP A 31 4.08 -7.07 -23.96
CA ASP A 31 3.16 -8.20 -23.66
C ASP A 31 3.65 -9.02 -22.45
N ILE A 32 4.40 -8.37 -21.55
CA ILE A 32 4.92 -8.92 -20.30
C ILE A 32 4.48 -8.04 -19.13
N PRO A 33 4.36 -8.57 -17.90
CA PRO A 33 3.94 -7.78 -16.75
C PRO A 33 4.92 -6.63 -16.45
N VAL A 34 4.38 -5.44 -16.26
CA VAL A 34 5.08 -4.22 -15.84
C VAL A 34 4.43 -3.72 -14.55
N PHE A 35 5.22 -3.43 -13.52
CA PHE A 35 4.75 -2.71 -12.34
C PHE A 35 5.81 -1.75 -11.82
N HIS A 36 5.39 -0.86 -10.94
CA HIS A 36 6.24 0.11 -10.25
C HIS A 36 6.05 -0.04 -8.74
N ASP A 37 7.14 -0.20 -8.00
CA ASP A 37 7.10 -0.39 -6.54
C ASP A 37 7.04 0.92 -5.74
N ASP A 38 7.52 2.05 -6.26
CA ASP A 38 7.46 3.34 -5.54
C ASP A 38 6.15 4.14 -5.58
N GLN A 39 5.11 3.70 -6.30
CA GLN A 39 3.85 4.45 -6.43
C GLN A 39 2.89 4.19 -5.25
N HIS A 40 3.30 4.52 -4.03
CA HIS A 40 2.67 3.99 -2.83
C HIS A 40 1.24 4.49 -2.55
N GLY A 41 1.00 5.80 -2.53
CA GLY A 41 -0.28 6.36 -2.01
C GLY A 41 -1.55 5.90 -2.74
N THR A 42 -1.61 6.09 -4.06
CA THR A 42 -2.80 5.75 -4.85
C THR A 42 -2.99 4.24 -5.02
N ALA A 43 -1.89 3.47 -5.08
CA ALA A 43 -1.94 2.01 -5.19
C ALA A 43 -2.45 1.37 -3.90
N ILE A 44 -1.96 1.83 -2.74
CA ILE A 44 -2.47 1.42 -1.42
C ILE A 44 -3.96 1.70 -1.31
N LEU A 45 -4.39 2.93 -1.63
CA LEU A 45 -5.81 3.29 -1.63
C LEU A 45 -6.63 2.34 -2.50
N THR A 46 -6.19 2.10 -3.74
CA THR A 46 -6.89 1.25 -4.69
C THR A 46 -7.05 -0.16 -4.13
N LEU A 47 -5.99 -0.76 -3.59
CA LEU A 47 -6.05 -2.09 -3.00
C LEU A 47 -6.92 -2.14 -1.75
N LEU A 48 -6.87 -1.12 -0.88
CA LEU A 48 -7.72 -1.04 0.30
C LEU A 48 -9.21 -1.01 -0.06
N LEU A 49 -9.59 -0.18 -1.04
CA LEU A 49 -10.98 -0.11 -1.50
C LEU A 49 -11.45 -1.46 -2.08
N HIS A 50 -10.60 -2.14 -2.87
CA HIS A 50 -10.94 -3.47 -3.40
C HIS A 50 -10.91 -4.58 -2.32
N ALA A 51 -10.14 -4.40 -1.26
CA ALA A 51 -10.13 -5.30 -0.10
C ALA A 51 -11.36 -5.13 0.80
N GLY A 52 -12.16 -4.06 0.61
CA GLY A 52 -13.40 -3.81 1.35
C GLY A 52 -13.35 -2.62 2.31
N ALA A 53 -12.33 -1.76 2.24
CA ALA A 53 -12.35 -0.49 2.97
C ALA A 53 -13.41 0.46 2.37
N HIS A 54 -14.23 1.06 3.22
CA HIS A 54 -15.35 1.91 2.79
C HIS A 54 -15.23 3.37 3.24
N ASP A 55 -14.69 3.61 4.44
CA ASP A 55 -14.44 4.95 4.98
C ASP A 55 -12.94 5.22 4.99
N VAL A 56 -12.46 5.80 3.88
CA VAL A 56 -11.06 6.19 3.72
C VAL A 56 -11.03 7.69 3.48
N VAL A 57 -10.21 8.44 4.21
CA VAL A 57 -10.00 9.87 3.97
C VAL A 57 -8.57 10.07 3.51
N VAL A 58 -8.40 10.65 2.33
CA VAL A 58 -7.09 10.90 1.75
C VAL A 58 -6.69 12.35 1.99
N CYS A 59 -5.46 12.56 2.44
CA CYS A 59 -4.86 13.88 2.60
C CYS A 59 -3.58 13.97 1.75
N ASP A 60 -3.37 15.12 1.12
CA ASP A 60 -2.08 15.48 0.54
C ASP A 60 -1.48 16.70 1.26
N LYS A 61 -0.46 17.33 0.67
CA LYS A 61 0.20 18.51 1.23
C LYS A 61 -0.72 19.72 1.45
N ASP A 62 -1.84 19.82 0.73
CA ASP A 62 -2.78 20.93 0.80
C ASP A 62 -4.02 20.58 1.66
N GLY A 63 -4.05 19.38 2.25
CA GLY A 63 -5.10 18.95 3.18
C GLY A 63 -5.95 17.80 2.64
N VAL A 64 -7.16 17.68 3.17
CA VAL A 64 -8.11 16.64 2.77
C VAL A 64 -8.47 16.79 1.29
N VAL A 65 -8.42 15.68 0.55
CA VAL A 65 -8.86 15.61 -0.84
C VAL A 65 -10.38 15.47 -0.86
N GLU A 66 -11.07 16.55 -1.22
CA GLU A 66 -12.53 16.62 -1.27
C GLU A 66 -13.04 17.27 -2.57
N PRO A 67 -14.28 17.01 -2.99
CA PRO A 67 -14.81 17.54 -4.25
C PRO A 67 -14.83 19.07 -4.34
N ALA A 68 -14.96 19.77 -3.21
CA ALA A 68 -15.04 21.23 -3.18
C ALA A 68 -13.68 21.93 -3.27
N ARG A 69 -12.57 21.19 -3.18
CA ARG A 69 -11.22 21.76 -3.23
C ARG A 69 -10.95 22.35 -4.63
N PRO A 70 -10.38 23.57 -4.77
CA PRO A 70 -10.35 24.28 -6.06
C PRO A 70 -9.70 23.53 -7.24
N ASP A 71 -8.60 22.81 -7.00
CA ASP A 71 -7.90 21.98 -7.99
C ASP A 71 -8.68 20.72 -8.37
N VAL A 72 -9.43 20.15 -7.43
CA VAL A 72 -10.34 19.01 -7.65
C VAL A 72 -11.58 19.45 -8.42
N ALA A 73 -12.22 20.54 -7.99
CA ALA A 73 -13.40 21.10 -8.64
C ALA A 73 -13.09 21.60 -10.06
N GLY A 74 -11.86 22.07 -10.29
CA GLY A 74 -11.37 22.51 -11.59
C GLY A 74 -11.20 21.36 -12.60
N ASP A 75 -10.90 20.14 -12.14
CA ASP A 75 -10.88 18.92 -12.96
C ASP A 75 -11.32 17.68 -12.15
N PRO A 76 -12.64 17.41 -12.09
CA PRO A 76 -13.18 16.24 -11.39
C PRO A 76 -12.79 14.90 -12.02
N THR A 77 -12.26 14.91 -13.25
CA THR A 77 -11.83 13.68 -13.96
C THR A 77 -10.37 13.34 -13.68
N SER A 78 -9.62 14.25 -13.07
CA SER A 78 -8.23 14.05 -12.64
C SER A 78 -8.09 12.88 -11.64
N ALA A 79 -6.84 12.48 -11.38
CA ALA A 79 -6.56 11.48 -10.34
C ALA A 79 -7.10 11.91 -8.97
N LEU A 80 -6.91 13.19 -8.58
CA LEU A 80 -7.45 13.73 -7.34
C LEU A 80 -8.99 13.79 -7.36
N GLY A 81 -9.61 14.11 -8.49
CA GLY A 81 -11.06 14.03 -8.68
C GLY A 81 -11.63 12.63 -8.47
N ARG A 82 -10.96 11.60 -8.97
CA ARG A 82 -11.33 10.20 -8.72
C ARG A 82 -11.17 9.81 -7.25
N VAL A 83 -10.10 10.25 -6.59
CA VAL A 83 -9.93 10.04 -5.14
C VAL A 83 -11.07 10.71 -4.36
N ALA A 84 -11.34 11.99 -4.63
CA ALA A 84 -12.38 12.76 -3.95
C ALA A 84 -13.79 12.17 -4.10
N THR A 85 -14.07 11.47 -5.21
CA THR A 85 -15.39 10.89 -5.50
C THR A 85 -15.52 9.44 -5.03
N SER A 86 -14.42 8.72 -4.84
CA SER A 86 -14.41 7.30 -4.40
C SER A 86 -14.10 7.12 -2.91
N THR A 87 -13.78 8.20 -2.20
CA THR A 87 -13.37 8.19 -0.79
C THR A 87 -14.15 9.24 -0.01
N ASN A 88 -13.84 9.37 1.28
CA ASN A 88 -14.37 10.40 2.18
C ASN A 88 -15.91 10.46 2.23
N PRO A 89 -16.61 9.34 2.52
CA PRO A 89 -18.08 9.31 2.54
C PRO A 89 -18.69 10.23 3.62
N ARG A 90 -17.88 10.62 4.62
CA ARG A 90 -18.27 11.53 5.70
C ARG A 90 -18.22 13.01 5.33
N GLY A 91 -17.60 13.36 4.19
CA GLY A 91 -17.41 14.76 3.81
C GLY A 91 -16.48 15.52 4.75
N VAL A 92 -15.43 14.86 5.24
CA VAL A 92 -14.37 15.49 6.05
C VAL A 92 -13.67 16.57 5.22
N THR A 93 -13.35 17.69 5.84
CA THR A 93 -12.64 18.81 5.20
C THR A 93 -11.48 19.28 6.09
N GLY A 94 -10.60 20.11 5.53
CA GLY A 94 -9.53 20.74 6.29
C GLY A 94 -8.21 19.98 6.26
N THR A 95 -7.57 19.78 7.41
CA THR A 95 -6.17 19.34 7.51
C THR A 95 -6.05 17.86 7.84
N LEU A 96 -4.85 17.28 7.61
CA LEU A 96 -4.49 15.93 8.04
C LEU A 96 -4.78 15.70 9.53
N ARG A 97 -4.36 16.62 10.41
CA ARG A 97 -4.57 16.51 11.86
C ARG A 97 -6.05 16.51 12.23
N GLY A 98 -6.87 17.27 11.50
CA GLY A 98 -8.32 17.26 11.68
C GLY A 98 -8.95 15.92 11.25
N ALA A 99 -8.49 15.34 10.14
CA ALA A 99 -8.97 14.05 9.65
C ALA A 99 -8.49 12.86 10.51
N LEU A 100 -7.35 13.00 11.19
CA LEU A 100 -6.75 11.99 12.05
C LEU A 100 -7.56 11.75 13.34
N ALA A 101 -8.21 12.78 13.86
CA ALA A 101 -8.96 12.70 15.10
C ALA A 101 -10.09 11.66 15.01
N GLY A 102 -10.06 10.68 15.91
CA GLY A 102 -11.00 9.57 15.96
C GLY A 102 -10.81 8.51 14.86
N ALA A 103 -9.78 8.61 14.02
CA ALA A 103 -9.49 7.58 13.02
C ALA A 103 -8.98 6.28 13.67
N ASP A 104 -9.40 5.13 13.15
CA ASP A 104 -8.93 3.82 13.64
C ASP A 104 -7.56 3.44 13.07
N VAL A 105 -7.27 3.87 11.84
CA VAL A 105 -6.04 3.53 11.12
C VAL A 105 -5.44 4.77 10.46
N PHE A 106 -4.15 4.98 10.63
CA PHE A 106 -3.36 5.94 9.87
C PHE A 106 -2.35 5.19 8.99
N ILE A 107 -2.26 5.60 7.71
CA ILE A 107 -1.27 5.08 6.76
C ILE A 107 -0.54 6.26 6.12
N GLY A 108 0.71 6.46 6.53
CA GLY A 108 1.62 7.46 6.01
C GLY A 108 2.59 6.85 5.01
N VAL A 109 2.69 7.50 3.84
CA VAL A 109 3.67 7.21 2.77
C VAL A 109 4.17 8.49 2.11
N SER A 110 4.30 9.56 2.88
CA SER A 110 4.45 10.92 2.34
C SER A 110 5.76 11.59 2.73
N ALA A 111 5.82 12.18 3.91
CA ALA A 111 6.92 13.05 4.32
C ALA A 111 7.24 12.90 5.82
N PRO A 112 8.50 13.13 6.22
CA PRO A 112 8.93 12.95 7.61
C PRO A 112 8.33 13.99 8.56
N GLY A 113 8.03 13.57 9.79
CA GLY A 113 7.72 14.46 10.92
C GLY A 113 6.47 15.34 10.75
N ILE A 114 5.52 14.92 9.92
CA ILE A 114 4.27 15.64 9.69
C ILE A 114 3.26 15.50 10.85
N LEU A 115 3.46 14.50 11.71
CA LEU A 115 2.66 14.19 12.89
C LEU A 115 3.55 14.03 14.14
N THR A 116 2.94 14.18 15.31
CA THR A 116 3.55 14.03 16.64
C THR A 116 2.79 12.96 17.44
N GLY A 117 3.35 12.51 18.56
CA GLY A 117 2.64 11.60 19.48
C GLY A 117 1.30 12.16 19.96
N ASP A 118 1.23 13.47 20.24
CA ASP A 118 -0.01 14.13 20.64
C ASP A 118 -1.09 14.09 19.55
N ASP A 119 -0.69 14.13 18.27
CA ASP A 119 -1.64 13.94 17.17
C ASP A 119 -2.19 12.50 17.16
N ILE A 120 -1.31 11.51 17.37
CA ILE A 120 -1.71 10.09 17.47
C ILE A 120 -2.65 9.86 18.66
N ALA A 121 -2.44 10.58 19.78
CA ALA A 121 -3.32 10.51 20.94
C ALA A 121 -4.77 10.94 20.65
N THR A 122 -5.03 11.65 19.54
CA THR A 122 -6.38 12.04 19.11
C THR A 122 -7.13 10.95 18.34
N MET A 123 -6.43 9.88 17.92
CA MET A 123 -7.02 8.76 17.18
C MET A 123 -8.00 7.94 18.04
N GLY A 124 -8.73 7.02 17.40
CA GLY A 124 -9.63 6.10 18.06
C GLY A 124 -8.91 5.16 19.05
N THR A 125 -9.67 4.59 19.99
CA THR A 125 -9.14 3.52 20.86
C THR A 125 -8.78 2.30 20.01
N GLY A 126 -7.61 1.70 20.24
CA GLY A 126 -7.14 0.57 19.42
C GLY A 126 -6.42 0.98 18.13
N ALA A 127 -6.04 2.26 18.00
CA ALA A 127 -5.45 2.81 16.78
C ALA A 127 -4.27 1.99 16.22
N VAL A 128 -4.24 1.87 14.90
CA VAL A 128 -3.15 1.26 14.13
C VAL A 128 -2.46 2.33 13.29
N VAL A 129 -1.14 2.44 13.42
CA VAL A 129 -0.34 3.47 12.76
C VAL A 129 0.71 2.81 11.86
N PHE A 130 0.63 3.05 10.56
CA PHE A 130 1.66 2.72 9.59
C PHE A 130 2.39 4.00 9.20
N ALA A 131 3.60 4.21 9.70
CA ALA A 131 4.44 5.38 9.39
C ALA A 131 5.63 4.93 8.52
N MET A 132 5.45 4.98 7.20
CA MET A 132 6.30 4.27 6.24
C MET A 132 7.20 5.18 5.40
N ALA A 133 7.19 6.50 5.62
CA ALA A 133 8.22 7.37 5.04
C ALA A 133 9.62 6.93 5.49
N ASN A 134 10.57 7.01 4.55
CA ASN A 134 11.96 6.64 4.77
C ASN A 134 12.89 7.81 4.39
N PRO A 135 14.05 7.97 5.06
CA PRO A 135 14.49 7.22 6.24
C PRO A 135 13.76 7.63 7.54
N ASP A 136 13.13 8.80 7.53
CA ASP A 136 12.46 9.39 8.66
C ASP A 136 10.92 9.25 8.50
N PRO A 137 10.23 8.58 9.44
CA PRO A 137 8.78 8.37 9.34
C PRO A 137 7.94 9.64 9.54
N GLU A 138 6.65 9.56 9.23
CA GLU A 138 5.67 10.63 9.40
C GLU A 138 5.52 11.08 10.87
N VAL A 139 5.72 10.16 11.80
CA VAL A 139 5.70 10.37 13.25
C VAL A 139 6.80 9.51 13.87
N ASP A 140 7.43 10.00 14.94
CA ASP A 140 8.38 9.20 15.71
C ASP A 140 7.70 7.91 16.20
N PRO A 141 8.23 6.70 15.88
CA PRO A 141 7.56 5.45 16.21
C PRO A 141 7.41 5.21 17.72
N ILE A 142 8.34 5.73 18.53
CA ILE A 142 8.29 5.60 19.99
C ILE A 142 7.15 6.47 20.54
N ALA A 143 7.05 7.72 20.07
CA ALA A 143 5.96 8.62 20.42
C ALA A 143 4.60 8.08 19.96
N ALA A 144 4.51 7.49 18.77
CA ALA A 144 3.28 6.85 18.29
C ALA A 144 2.89 5.65 19.16
N ALA A 145 3.85 4.80 19.54
CA ALA A 145 3.61 3.60 20.35
C ALA A 145 3.17 3.89 21.79
N ALA A 146 3.33 5.14 22.27
CA ALA A 146 2.76 5.57 23.55
C ALA A 146 1.22 5.69 23.51
N HIS A 147 0.62 5.74 22.32
CA HIS A 147 -0.80 6.02 22.12
C HIS A 147 -1.52 5.00 21.22
N ALA A 148 -0.85 4.51 20.17
CA ALA A 148 -1.38 3.50 19.26
C ALA A 148 -1.19 2.08 19.81
N THR A 149 -2.12 1.19 19.48
CA THR A 149 -2.01 -0.24 19.84
C THR A 149 -1.00 -0.95 18.95
N VAL A 150 -0.95 -0.60 17.66
CA VAL A 150 0.00 -1.16 16.70
C VAL A 150 0.71 -0.02 15.99
N VAL A 151 2.03 -0.12 15.90
CA VAL A 151 2.87 0.75 15.09
C VAL A 151 3.68 -0.10 14.13
N ALA A 152 3.67 0.28 12.86
CA ALA A 152 4.43 -0.34 11.78
C ALA A 152 5.19 0.73 11.00
N THR A 153 6.38 0.40 10.52
CA THR A 153 7.26 1.37 9.83
C THR A 153 8.00 0.74 8.66
N GLY A 154 8.62 1.56 7.80
CA GLY A 154 9.55 1.05 6.77
C GLY A 154 10.91 0.60 7.33
N ARG A 155 11.22 0.97 8.57
CA ARG A 155 12.55 0.79 9.17
C ARG A 155 12.71 -0.59 9.80
N SER A 156 13.91 -1.16 9.68
CA SER A 156 14.25 -2.49 10.19
C SER A 156 14.59 -2.53 11.68
N ASP A 157 14.80 -1.38 12.32
CA ASP A 157 15.12 -1.27 13.74
C ASP A 157 13.87 -1.20 14.64
N PHE A 158 12.67 -1.28 14.07
CA PHE A 158 11.39 -1.35 14.78
C PHE A 158 10.64 -2.66 14.50
N ALA A 159 9.74 -3.00 15.42
CA ALA A 159 8.76 -4.06 15.18
C ALA A 159 7.86 -3.70 13.98
N ASN A 160 7.25 -4.73 13.38
CA ASN A 160 6.34 -4.57 12.25
C ASN A 160 6.94 -3.79 11.07
N GLN A 161 8.11 -4.22 10.57
CA GLN A 161 8.68 -3.63 9.37
C GLN A 161 7.82 -3.96 8.14
N ILE A 162 7.25 -2.94 7.50
CA ILE A 162 6.62 -3.06 6.20
C ILE A 162 7.69 -2.89 5.13
N ASN A 163 7.91 -3.94 4.35
CA ASN A 163 8.95 -3.94 3.33
C ASN A 163 8.49 -4.69 2.07
N ASN A 164 8.69 -4.07 0.91
CA ASN A 164 8.30 -4.61 -0.39
C ASN A 164 9.03 -5.94 -0.71
N VAL A 165 10.16 -6.24 -0.05
CA VAL A 165 10.86 -7.55 -0.08
C VAL A 165 9.94 -8.72 0.27
N LEU A 166 8.92 -8.49 1.09
CA LEU A 166 7.94 -9.51 1.45
C LEU A 166 6.97 -9.85 0.30
N ALA A 167 6.86 -8.99 -0.71
CA ALA A 167 5.93 -9.14 -1.82
C ALA A 167 6.63 -9.49 -3.14
N PHE A 168 7.58 -8.65 -3.60
CA PHE A 168 8.08 -8.72 -4.99
C PHE A 168 8.63 -10.09 -5.40
N PRO A 169 9.41 -10.83 -4.57
CA PRO A 169 9.99 -12.10 -5.02
C PRO A 169 8.89 -13.13 -5.27
N GLY A 170 7.89 -13.17 -4.38
CA GLY A 170 6.77 -14.08 -4.48
C GLY A 170 5.85 -13.72 -5.64
N VAL A 171 5.48 -12.44 -5.76
CA VAL A 171 4.63 -11.94 -6.85
C VAL A 171 5.25 -12.25 -8.22
N PHE A 172 6.52 -11.92 -8.43
CA PHE A 172 7.17 -12.24 -9.70
C PHE A 172 7.26 -13.74 -9.95
N ARG A 173 7.67 -14.53 -8.95
CA ARG A 173 7.77 -15.99 -9.11
C ARG A 173 6.43 -16.59 -9.54
N GLY A 174 5.34 -16.22 -8.88
CA GLY A 174 4.00 -16.71 -9.22
C GLY A 174 3.52 -16.28 -10.60
N LEU A 175 3.79 -15.03 -11.01
CA LEU A 175 3.45 -14.55 -12.36
C LEU A 175 4.24 -15.30 -13.44
N LEU A 176 5.53 -15.58 -13.18
CA LEU A 176 6.38 -16.35 -14.09
C LEU A 176 5.91 -17.80 -14.22
N ASP A 177 5.56 -18.45 -13.11
CA ASP A 177 5.00 -19.80 -13.10
C ASP A 177 3.68 -19.87 -13.86
N ALA A 178 2.80 -18.89 -13.67
CA ALA A 178 1.54 -18.77 -14.40
C ALA A 178 1.70 -18.36 -15.88
N GLN A 179 2.92 -18.00 -16.31
CA GLN A 179 3.18 -17.35 -17.60
C GLN A 179 2.23 -16.16 -17.86
N SER A 180 1.94 -15.39 -16.80
CA SER A 180 0.98 -14.29 -16.86
C SER A 180 1.52 -13.14 -17.71
N ARG A 181 0.61 -12.48 -18.43
CA ARG A 181 0.89 -11.28 -19.25
C ARG A 181 0.44 -9.98 -18.58
N SER A 182 -0.28 -10.08 -17.48
CA SER A 182 -0.82 -8.92 -16.77
C SER A 182 -0.83 -9.14 -15.26
N ILE A 183 -0.91 -8.02 -14.53
CA ILE A 183 -1.06 -8.01 -13.08
C ILE A 183 -2.39 -7.33 -12.78
N GLY A 184 -3.38 -8.11 -12.38
CA GLY A 184 -4.70 -7.62 -11.99
C GLY A 184 -4.82 -7.40 -10.48
N VAL A 185 -5.84 -6.65 -10.06
CA VAL A 185 -6.13 -6.38 -8.64
C VAL A 185 -6.33 -7.68 -7.84
N GLU A 186 -7.04 -8.66 -8.41
CA GLU A 186 -7.27 -9.95 -7.74
C GLU A 186 -5.98 -10.70 -7.42
N VAL A 187 -4.96 -10.59 -8.29
CA VAL A 187 -3.63 -11.18 -8.07
C VAL A 187 -2.91 -10.49 -6.91
N LEU A 188 -2.98 -9.16 -6.86
CA LEU A 188 -2.39 -8.36 -5.77
C LEU A 188 -3.10 -8.63 -4.43
N LEU A 189 -4.43 -8.74 -4.43
CA LEU A 189 -5.20 -9.13 -3.24
C LEU A 189 -4.86 -10.55 -2.78
N ALA A 190 -4.69 -11.50 -3.70
CA ALA A 190 -4.24 -12.85 -3.36
C ALA A 190 -2.84 -12.84 -2.73
N ALA A 191 -1.90 -12.06 -3.29
CA ALA A 191 -0.58 -11.89 -2.72
C ALA A 191 -0.62 -11.31 -1.29
N ALA A 192 -1.39 -10.23 -1.08
CA ALA A 192 -1.53 -9.58 0.21
C ALA A 192 -2.15 -10.50 1.27
N ARG A 193 -3.21 -11.23 0.91
CA ARG A 193 -3.85 -12.22 1.81
C ARG A 193 -2.91 -13.37 2.14
N ALA A 194 -2.17 -13.87 1.15
CA ALA A 194 -1.19 -14.94 1.36
C ALA A 194 -0.05 -14.50 2.27
N LEU A 195 0.46 -13.27 2.11
CA LEU A 195 1.47 -12.70 2.99
C LEU A 195 0.95 -12.52 4.42
N ALA A 196 -0.26 -11.98 4.60
CA ALA A 196 -0.87 -11.80 5.91
C ALA A 196 -1.08 -13.15 6.64
N ALA A 197 -1.49 -14.20 5.90
CA ALA A 197 -1.72 -15.53 6.45
C ALA A 197 -0.44 -16.29 6.84
N VAL A 198 0.75 -15.75 6.57
CA VAL A 198 2.01 -16.31 7.10
C VAL A 198 2.11 -16.13 8.60
N VAL A 199 1.51 -15.05 9.14
CA VAL A 199 1.43 -14.81 10.58
C VAL A 199 0.21 -15.57 11.11
N SER A 200 0.43 -16.61 11.90
CA SER A 200 -0.66 -17.39 12.50
C SER A 200 -1.33 -16.67 13.67
N ASP A 201 -2.54 -17.13 14.02
CA ASP A 201 -3.31 -16.54 15.12
C ASP A 201 -2.60 -16.65 16.49
N ASP A 202 -1.71 -17.63 16.68
CA ASP A 202 -0.96 -17.83 17.92
C ASP A 202 0.28 -16.93 18.05
N GLU A 203 0.81 -16.43 16.94
CA GLU A 203 1.93 -15.48 16.93
C GLU A 203 1.46 -14.03 16.74
N LEU A 204 0.25 -13.82 16.22
CA LEU A 204 -0.33 -12.49 15.99
C LEU A 204 -0.45 -11.69 17.29
N ASN A 205 0.24 -10.56 17.33
CA ASN A 205 0.15 -9.60 18.44
C ASN A 205 0.54 -8.20 17.97
N ALA A 206 0.42 -7.21 18.87
CA ALA A 206 0.69 -5.80 18.56
C ALA A 206 2.10 -5.52 17.99
N ALA A 207 3.09 -6.36 18.33
CA ALA A 207 4.46 -6.25 17.85
C ALA A 207 4.78 -7.23 16.70
N TYR A 208 3.81 -8.01 16.23
CA TYR A 208 3.99 -8.98 15.16
C TYR A 208 2.71 -9.13 14.31
N ILE A 209 2.52 -8.20 13.37
CA ILE A 209 1.41 -8.20 12.39
C ILE A 209 1.85 -8.54 10.96
N ILE A 210 3.15 -8.68 10.74
CA ILE A 210 3.78 -8.90 9.44
C ILE A 210 5.00 -9.81 9.66
N PRO A 211 5.25 -10.80 8.79
CA PRO A 211 6.36 -11.72 9.01
C PRO A 211 7.70 -11.01 8.79
N SER A 212 8.77 -11.60 9.34
CA SER A 212 10.13 -11.13 9.07
C SER A 212 10.47 -11.16 7.58
N VAL A 213 11.24 -10.18 7.10
CA VAL A 213 11.81 -10.18 5.73
C VAL A 213 12.66 -11.41 5.42
N PHE A 214 13.10 -12.14 6.44
CA PHE A 214 13.86 -13.40 6.31
C PHE A 214 13.02 -14.66 6.51
N HIS A 215 11.69 -14.54 6.62
CA HIS A 215 10.82 -15.69 6.83
C HIS A 215 10.90 -16.64 5.62
N PRO A 216 11.31 -17.91 5.81
CA PRO A 216 11.75 -18.79 4.73
C PRO A 216 10.64 -19.19 3.76
N ASP A 217 9.38 -19.07 4.18
CA ASP A 217 8.23 -19.51 3.39
C ASP A 217 7.47 -18.38 2.71
N VAL A 218 7.73 -17.10 3.04
CA VAL A 218 6.97 -15.96 2.49
C VAL A 218 6.95 -15.97 0.97
N THR A 219 8.13 -16.08 0.34
CA THR A 219 8.24 -16.09 -1.12
C THR A 219 7.44 -17.24 -1.75
N LYS A 220 7.47 -18.43 -1.16
CA LYS A 220 6.78 -19.62 -1.68
C LYS A 220 5.26 -19.48 -1.56
N VAL A 221 4.79 -19.05 -0.38
CA VAL A 221 3.36 -18.89 -0.09
C VAL A 221 2.75 -17.81 -0.98
N VAL A 222 3.41 -16.66 -1.11
CA VAL A 222 2.96 -15.58 -1.99
C VAL A 222 2.98 -16.01 -3.46
N ALA A 223 4.04 -16.68 -3.93
CA ALA A 223 4.13 -17.16 -5.31
C ALA A 223 3.01 -18.13 -5.67
N ALA A 224 2.74 -19.11 -4.81
CA ALA A 224 1.68 -20.09 -5.05
C ALA A 224 0.30 -19.44 -5.12
N ALA A 225 0.02 -18.45 -4.26
CA ALA A 225 -1.25 -17.72 -4.28
C ALA A 225 -1.40 -16.87 -5.55
N VAL A 226 -0.32 -16.21 -5.97
CA VAL A 226 -0.28 -15.39 -7.19
C VAL A 226 -0.46 -16.25 -8.43
N GLU A 227 0.19 -17.41 -8.52
CA GLU A 227 0.04 -18.35 -9.63
C GLU A 227 -1.42 -18.84 -9.77
N ARG A 228 -2.04 -19.24 -8.64
CA ARG A 228 -3.45 -19.66 -8.62
C ARG A 228 -4.39 -18.54 -9.09
N ALA A 229 -4.19 -17.33 -8.56
CA ALA A 229 -5.00 -16.17 -8.94
C ALA A 229 -4.82 -15.78 -10.42
N ALA A 230 -3.59 -15.83 -10.94
CA ALA A 230 -3.28 -15.48 -12.33
C ALA A 230 -3.81 -16.51 -13.35
N THR A 231 -3.86 -17.80 -12.98
CA THR A 231 -4.39 -18.87 -13.84
C THR A 231 -5.91 -19.05 -13.74
N GLY A 232 -6.58 -18.36 -12.81
CA GLY A 232 -8.01 -18.51 -12.55
C GLY A 232 -8.38 -19.82 -11.84
N SER A 233 -7.40 -20.52 -11.27
CA SER A 233 -7.61 -21.77 -10.55
C SER A 233 -8.16 -21.48 -9.15
N ARG A 234 -9.41 -21.88 -8.86
CA ARG A 234 -9.96 -21.83 -7.49
C ARG A 234 -9.41 -22.99 -6.65
N ASP A 235 -9.25 -22.77 -5.35
CA ASP A 235 -8.95 -23.85 -4.40
C ASP A 235 -10.05 -24.93 -4.48
N PRO A 236 -9.69 -26.23 -4.41
CA PRO A 236 -10.68 -27.25 -4.08
C PRO A 236 -11.21 -26.95 -2.67
N GLN A 237 -12.52 -26.77 -2.55
CA GLN A 237 -13.23 -26.66 -1.26
C GLN A 237 -12.99 -27.89 -0.38
#